data_AF-A0A350ICU5-F1
#
_entry.id   AF-A0A350ICU5-F1
#
_cell.length_a   1.000
_cell.length_b   1.000
_cell.length_c   1.000
_cell.angle_alpha   90.00
_cell.angle_beta   90.00
_cell.angle_gamma   90.00
#
_symmetry.space_group_name_H-M   'P 1'
#
loop_
_entity.id
_entity.type
_entity.pdbx_description
1 polymer ?
#
loop_
_entity_poly.entity_id
_entity_poly.type
_entity_poly.pdbx_seq_one_letter_code
_entity_poly.pdbx_strand_id
1 'polypeptide(L)' 'MPDPDNEGETIETTDNVTDVEVVFTDDAYDPAKTHTRMVNVCFDSDGAYDNDATLVRVGQVMSGVENKMALGVIS' A
#
# COMPACT_ATOMS: atom_id res chain seq x y z
N MET A 1 3.52 37.18 -9.02
CA MET A 1 2.16 37.27 -9.57
C MET A 1 1.64 35.85 -9.60
N PRO A 2 0.48 35.54 -9.01
CA PRO A 2 -0.16 34.23 -9.20
C PRO A 2 -0.36 34.00 -10.71
N ASP A 3 -0.41 32.73 -11.11
CA ASP A 3 -0.54 32.33 -12.51
C ASP A 3 -1.80 32.96 -13.13
N PRO A 4 -1.66 33.89 -14.11
CA PRO A 4 -2.81 34.55 -14.73
C PRO A 4 -3.75 33.55 -15.41
N ASP A 5 -3.23 32.39 -15.83
CA ASP A 5 -3.97 31.39 -16.58
C ASP A 5 -4.86 30.52 -15.68
N ASN A 6 -4.69 30.57 -14.36
CA ASN A 6 -5.45 29.77 -13.37
C ASN A 6 -5.97 30.59 -12.18
N GLU A 7 -6.08 31.91 -12.33
CA GLU A 7 -6.53 32.80 -11.26
C GLU A 7 -8.01 32.56 -10.90
N GLY A 8 -8.26 32.02 -9.69
CA GLY A 8 -9.61 31.72 -9.18
C GLY A 8 -10.10 30.29 -9.45
N GLU A 9 -9.27 29.45 -10.05
CA GLU A 9 -9.60 28.04 -10.33
C GLU A 9 -9.04 27.08 -9.28
N THR A 10 -9.71 25.94 -9.09
CA THR A 10 -9.17 24.81 -8.32
C THR A 10 -8.59 23.81 -9.32
N ILE A 11 -7.27 23.59 -9.26
CA ILE A 11 -6.61 22.56 -10.05
C ILE A 11 -6.66 21.26 -9.24
N GLU A 12 -7.35 20.25 -9.77
CA GLU A 12 -7.34 18.89 -9.25
C GLU A 12 -6.46 18.02 -10.14
N THR A 13 -5.58 17.23 -9.52
CA THR A 13 -4.72 16.26 -10.22
C THR A 13 -4.97 14.88 -9.66
N THR A 14 -5.21 13.91 -10.54
CA THR A 14 -5.32 12.50 -10.20
C THR A 14 -4.13 11.79 -10.81
N ASP A 15 -3.25 11.26 -9.97
CA ASP A 15 -2.08 10.50 -10.39
C ASP A 15 -2.22 9.03 -9.97
N ASN A 16 -1.78 8.13 -10.83
CA ASN A 16 -1.68 6.72 -10.51
C ASN A 16 -0.53 6.48 -9.54
N VAL A 17 -0.73 5.60 -8.56
CA VAL A 17 0.31 5.14 -7.65
C VAL A 17 0.83 3.76 -8.06
N THR A 18 2.10 3.47 -7.74
CA THR A 18 2.73 2.18 -8.03
C THR A 18 2.77 1.23 -6.84
N ASP A 19 2.51 1.75 -5.65
CA ASP A 19 2.58 1.03 -4.39
C ASP A 19 1.68 1.69 -3.33
N VAL A 20 1.32 0.90 -2.32
CA VAL A 20 0.50 1.30 -1.18
C VAL A 20 1.18 0.91 0.13
N GLU A 21 1.10 1.78 1.13
CA GLU A 21 1.55 1.48 2.48
C GLU A 21 0.52 0.60 3.20
N VAL A 22 0.95 -0.56 3.70
CA VAL A 22 0.08 -1.49 4.43
C VAL A 22 0.65 -1.73 5.82
N VAL A 23 -0.22 -1.63 6.83
CA VAL A 23 0.08 -2.00 8.21
C VAL A 23 -0.44 -3.41 8.47
N PHE A 24 0.47 -4.34 8.73
CA PHE A 24 0.14 -5.71 9.12
C PHE A 24 0.10 -5.79 10.65
N THR A 25 -1.00 -6.28 11.20
CA THR A 25 -1.18 -6.44 12.65
C THR A 25 -1.40 -7.90 12.98
N ASP A 26 -0.67 -8.42 13.97
CA ASP A 26 -0.84 -9.75 14.55
C ASP A 26 -1.27 -9.60 16.01
N ASP A 27 -2.54 -9.92 16.26
CA ASP A 27 -3.20 -9.80 17.56
C ASP A 27 -3.06 -11.06 18.43
N ALA A 28 -2.32 -12.09 17.97
CA ALA A 28 -2.00 -13.26 18.78
C ALA A 28 -0.94 -12.98 19.85
N TYR A 29 -0.27 -11.82 19.80
CA TYR A 29 0.73 -11.38 20.77
C TYR A 29 0.15 -10.32 21.73
N ASP A 30 0.70 -10.26 22.95
CA ASP A 30 0.40 -9.21 23.92
C ASP A 30 1.70 -8.52 24.37
N PRO A 31 1.96 -7.24 23.97
CA PRO A 31 1.11 -6.42 23.10
C PRO A 31 1.09 -6.93 21.64
N ALA A 32 0.04 -6.58 20.90
CA ALA A 32 -0.09 -6.88 19.48
C ALA A 32 1.11 -6.36 18.69
N LYS A 33 1.58 -7.16 17.73
CA LYS A 33 2.70 -6.82 16.87
C LYS A 33 2.22 -6.10 15.62
N THR A 34 2.96 -5.10 15.17
CA THR A 34 2.58 -4.33 13.97
C THR A 34 3.79 -4.08 13.10
N HIS A 35 3.64 -4.29 11.80
CA HIS A 35 4.70 -4.05 10.82
C HIS A 35 4.16 -3.34 9.59
N THR A 36 4.75 -2.19 9.27
CA THR A 36 4.39 -1.41 8.10
C THR A 36 5.30 -1.74 6.93
N ARG A 37 4.73 -1.93 5.74
CA ARG A 37 5.50 -2.15 4.52
C ARG A 37 4.78 -1.63 3.27
N MET A 38 5.56 -1.12 2.32
CA MET A 38 5.08 -0.82 0.97
C MET A 38 4.80 -2.11 0.19
N VAL A 39 3.64 -2.17 -0.45
CA VAL A 39 3.20 -3.26 -1.31
C VAL A 39 2.92 -2.70 -2.71
N ASN A 40 3.58 -3.25 -3.72
CA ASN A 40 3.34 -2.85 -5.11
C ASN A 40 1.89 -3.16 -5.49
N VAL A 41 1.25 -2.21 -6.18
CA VAL A 41 -0.05 -2.46 -6.81
C VAL A 41 0.12 -3.32 -8.06
N CYS A 42 -0.94 -4.02 -8.42
CA CYS A 42 -1.00 -4.84 -9.62
C CYS A 42 -1.79 -4.11 -10.71
N PHE A 43 -1.39 -4.36 -11.96
CA PHE A 43 -2.06 -3.85 -13.14
C PHE A 43 -2.54 -5.02 -14.00
N ASP A 44 -3.68 -4.83 -14.66
CA ASP A 44 -4.23 -5.79 -15.62
C ASP A 44 -3.47 -5.76 -16.96
N SER A 45 -3.94 -6.52 -17.94
CA SER A 45 -3.33 -6.58 -19.28
C SER A 45 -3.36 -5.26 -20.04
N ASP A 46 -4.27 -4.36 -19.69
CA ASP A 46 -4.42 -3.03 -20.30
C ASP A 46 -3.62 -1.96 -19.54
N GLY A 47 -2.96 -2.35 -18.44
CA GLY A 47 -2.18 -1.46 -17.58
C GLY A 47 -3.02 -0.64 -16.59
N ALA A 48 -4.29 -0.99 -16.41
CA ALA A 48 -5.15 -0.35 -15.41
C ALA A 48 -5.00 -1.02 -14.03
N TYR A 49 -5.28 -0.28 -12.97
CA TYR A 49 -5.18 -0.80 -11.59
C TYR A 49 -6.11 -2.00 -11.39
N ASP A 50 -5.53 -3.12 -10.95
CA ASP A 50 -6.26 -4.34 -10.62
C ASP A 50 -6.30 -4.50 -9.09
N ASN A 51 -7.48 -4.23 -8.52
CA ASN A 51 -7.72 -4.33 -7.10
C ASN A 51 -7.62 -5.76 -6.57
N ASP A 52 -8.16 -6.74 -7.31
CA ASP A 52 -8.20 -8.12 -6.85
C ASP A 52 -6.79 -8.74 -6.87
N ALA A 53 -6.02 -8.47 -7.92
CA ALA A 53 -4.61 -8.87 -7.98
C ALA A 53 -3.78 -8.16 -6.90
N THR A 54 -4.06 -6.89 -6.60
CA THR A 54 -3.40 -6.15 -5.52
C THR A 54 -3.69 -6.77 -4.15
N LEU A 55 -4.94 -7.16 -3.87
CA LEU A 55 -5.29 -7.84 -2.63
C LEU A 55 -4.59 -9.20 -2.49
N VAL A 56 -4.49 -9.97 -3.58
CA VAL A 56 -3.69 -11.20 -3.60
C VAL A 56 -2.23 -10.91 -3.30
N ARG A 57 -1.67 -9.84 -3.87
CA ARG A 57 -0.29 -9.42 -3.62
C ARG A 57 -0.06 -9.03 -2.16
N VAL A 58 -1.01 -8.31 -1.53
CA VAL A 58 -0.97 -7.99 -0.10
C VAL A 58 -0.98 -9.26 0.74
N GLY A 59 -1.82 -10.25 0.43
CA GLY A 59 -1.85 -11.54 1.11
C GLY A 59 -0.52 -12.31 1.05
N GLN A 60 0.15 -12.30 -0.10
CA GLN A 60 1.49 -12.91 -0.22
C GLN A 60 2.54 -12.20 0.64
N VAL A 61 2.47 -10.87 0.72
CA VAL A 61 3.36 -10.09 1.59
C VAL A 61 3.06 -10.38 3.06
N MET A 62 1.79 -10.50 3.43
CA MET A 62 1.33 -10.87 4.78
C MET A 62 1.96 -12.19 5.23
N SER A 63 1.89 -13.26 4.42
CA SER A 63 2.50 -14.55 4.79
C SER A 63 4.01 -14.45 5.04
N GLY A 64 4.70 -13.58 4.30
CA GLY A 64 6.11 -13.30 4.52
C GLY A 64 6.39 -12.48 5.80
N VAL A 65 5.48 -11.58 6.17
CA VAL A 65 5.53 -10.80 7.41
C VAL A 65 5.26 -11.72 8.61
N GLU A 66 4.20 -12.51 8.55
CA GLU A 66 3.83 -13.51 9.57
C GLU A 66 5.00 -14.45 9.89
N ASN A 67 5.61 -15.05 8.86
CA ASN A 67 6.76 -15.92 9.06
C ASN A 67 7.95 -15.19 9.72
N LYS A 68 8.22 -13.93 9.36
CA LYS A 68 9.30 -13.14 9.98
C LYS A 68 8.99 -12.74 11.42
N MET A 69 7.73 -12.45 11.74
CA MET A 69 7.27 -12.19 13.10
C MET A 69 7.41 -13.44 13.98
N ALA A 70 7.02 -14.61 13.45
CA ALA A 70 7.15 -15.90 14.14
C ALA A 70 8.62 -16.26 14.40
N LEU A 71 9.52 -15.94 13.47
CA LEU A 71 10.96 -16.11 13.64
C LEU A 71 11.63 -15.01 14.50
N GLY A 72 10.88 -13.99 14.95
CA GLY A 72 11.41 -12.87 15.72
C GLY A 72 12.35 -11.94 14.95
N VAL A 73 12.33 -11.99 13.62
CA VAL A 73 13.15 -11.13 12.75
C VAL A 73 12.60 -9.71 12.71
N ILE A 74 11.28 -9.59 12.81
CA ILE A 74 10.57 -8.31 12.88
C ILE A 74 9.57 -8.35 14.05
N SER A 75 9.21 -7.16 14.53
CA SER A 75 8.21 -6.90 15.57
C SER A 75 7.12 -6.00 15.02
#